data_AF-A0A2N6VNZ0-F1
#
_entry.id   AF-A0A2N6VNZ0-F1
#
_cell.length_a   1.000
_cell.length_b   1.000
_cell.length_c   1.000
_cell.angle_alpha   90.00
_cell.angle_beta   90.00
_cell.angle_gamma   90.00
#
_symmetry.space_group_name_H-M   'P 1'
#
loop_
_entity.id
_entity.type
_entity.pdbx_description
1 polymer ?
#
loop_
_entity_poly.entity_id
_entity_poly.type
_entity_poly.pdbx_seq_one_letter_code
_entity_poly.pdbx_strand_id
1 'polypeptide(L)'
;MISRILTVVSWLVLALTLMSATHVPDSVVYAAPGEHSDEPSGTWMTPVPGFEVIRGFDKPDKNWQSGHRGVDVLALPGEPVRAPGFGVVRFVGVVAGKPVMSVEVGNHVVSYESVDSDLKKGDEITPGMHMAKVSSPSHCPQGCVHVGVWRKDRAKDYLNPVNFFSSGASILLPEAQAPKPLAVDQQPSYKGKGKGAGPWGGHQNGRIPAVAMCAVKSAPGHMLRCDAARAFDELSAAFKAQFGRPISVTDSYRTYEQQVILKKRKGRMAATPGRSNHGWGLAVDLGGGINRFGTAEHRWLRANGPKYGWDHPGWARQGGSLPEPWHWEFMG
;
A
#
# COMPACT_ATOMS: atom_id res chain seq x y z
N MET A 1 -56.63 45.41 -71.34
CA MET A 1 -56.44 44.63 -72.57
C MET A 1 -54.96 44.28 -72.71
N ILE A 2 -54.67 42.97 -72.84
CA ILE A 2 -53.57 42.34 -73.61
C ILE A 2 -52.13 42.74 -73.19
N SER A 3 -51.40 41.97 -72.37
CA SER A 3 -50.67 40.70 -72.59
C SER A 3 -49.44 40.78 -73.54
N ARG A 4 -48.25 40.55 -72.93
CA ARG A 4 -47.04 39.81 -73.42
C ARG A 4 -46.14 40.47 -74.50
N ILE A 5 -44.80 40.30 -74.60
CA ILE A 5 -43.71 39.58 -73.87
C ILE A 5 -42.37 39.93 -74.58
N LEU A 6 -41.23 39.81 -73.86
CA LEU A 6 -39.81 39.64 -74.29
C LEU A 6 -39.07 40.75 -75.07
N THR A 7 -37.95 41.24 -74.51
CA THR A 7 -36.60 40.78 -74.94
C THR A 7 -35.50 41.16 -73.93
N VAL A 8 -34.51 40.28 -73.86
CA VAL A 8 -33.36 40.23 -72.94
C VAL A 8 -32.17 40.98 -73.55
N VAL A 9 -31.52 41.88 -72.80
CA VAL A 9 -30.06 42.15 -72.90
C VAL A 9 -29.58 42.73 -71.56
N SER A 10 -28.64 42.09 -70.88
CA SER A 10 -27.82 42.81 -69.90
C SER A 10 -26.39 42.29 -69.91
N TRP A 11 -25.47 43.25 -69.89
CA TRP A 11 -24.08 43.11 -70.26
C TRP A 11 -23.25 42.45 -69.17
N LEU A 12 -22.34 41.58 -69.60
CA LEU A 12 -21.24 41.01 -68.81
C LEU A 12 -20.30 42.15 -68.35
N VAL A 13 -20.04 42.24 -67.04
CA VAL A 13 -18.82 42.86 -66.50
C VAL A 13 -18.13 41.81 -65.65
N LEU A 14 -16.99 41.34 -66.13
CA LEU A 14 -16.11 40.39 -65.46
C LEU A 14 -15.24 41.17 -64.46
N ALA A 15 -15.58 41.12 -63.16
CA ALA A 15 -14.70 41.58 -62.09
C ALA A 15 -13.96 40.38 -61.50
N LEU A 16 -12.66 40.31 -61.79
CA LEU A 16 -11.74 39.32 -61.22
C LEU A 16 -11.34 39.78 -59.81
N THR A 17 -12.08 39.33 -58.79
CA THR A 17 -11.66 39.49 -57.39
C THR A 17 -10.77 38.33 -56.98
N LEU A 18 -9.51 38.62 -56.63
CA LEU A 18 -8.67 37.70 -55.85
C LEU A 18 -9.36 37.44 -54.50
N MET A 19 -9.85 36.21 -54.30
CA MET A 19 -10.16 35.73 -52.94
C MET A 19 -8.88 35.21 -52.31
N SER A 20 -8.34 35.95 -51.35
CA SER A 20 -7.39 35.38 -50.39
C SER A 20 -8.14 34.32 -49.58
N ALA A 21 -7.83 33.05 -49.81
CA ALA A 21 -8.29 31.95 -48.98
C ALA A 21 -7.62 32.08 -47.60
N THR A 22 -8.34 32.65 -46.64
CA THR A 22 -7.98 32.51 -45.22
C THR A 22 -8.16 31.05 -44.85
N HIS A 23 -7.04 30.36 -44.65
CA HIS A 23 -7.00 29.03 -44.05
C HIS A 23 -7.65 29.12 -42.66
N VAL A 24 -8.88 28.62 -42.53
CA VAL A 24 -9.50 28.35 -41.24
C VAL A 24 -8.82 27.07 -40.73
N PRO A 25 -8.10 27.09 -39.61
CA PRO A 25 -7.62 25.84 -39.05
C PRO A 25 -8.83 24.97 -38.66
N ASP A 26 -8.79 23.71 -39.08
CA ASP A 26 -9.79 22.70 -38.72
C ASP A 26 -10.05 22.77 -37.22
N SER A 27 -11.33 23.01 -36.90
CA SER A 27 -11.81 22.99 -35.53
C SER A 27 -11.61 21.57 -35.00
N VAL A 28 -10.66 21.43 -34.09
CA VAL A 28 -10.44 20.20 -33.33
C VAL A 28 -11.76 19.87 -32.64
N VAL A 29 -12.44 18.85 -33.15
CA VAL A 29 -13.55 18.21 -32.47
C VAL A 29 -12.95 17.66 -31.17
N TYR A 30 -13.22 18.32 -30.05
CA TYR A 30 -12.96 17.75 -28.74
C TYR A 30 -13.86 16.51 -28.62
N ALA A 31 -13.29 15.35 -28.92
CA ALA A 31 -13.85 14.09 -28.46
C ALA A 31 -14.05 14.24 -26.94
N ALA A 32 -15.28 14.03 -26.48
CA ALA A 32 -15.55 13.90 -25.06
C ALA A 32 -14.53 12.90 -24.48
N PRO A 33 -13.94 13.18 -23.30
CA PRO A 33 -13.06 12.22 -22.67
C PRO A 33 -13.83 10.90 -22.54
N GLY A 34 -13.37 9.88 -23.27
CA GLY A 34 -13.85 8.52 -23.09
C GLY A 34 -13.72 8.17 -21.62
N GLU A 35 -14.75 7.50 -21.09
CA GLU A 35 -14.80 7.01 -19.71
C GLU A 35 -13.46 6.36 -19.36
N HIS A 36 -12.63 7.10 -18.62
CA HIS A 36 -11.48 6.53 -17.95
C HIS A 36 -12.02 5.44 -17.05
N SER A 37 -11.56 4.20 -17.25
CA SER A 37 -11.85 3.08 -16.37
C SER A 37 -11.48 3.47 -14.94
N ASP A 38 -12.50 3.74 -14.13
CA ASP A 38 -12.50 4.23 -12.74
C ASP A 38 -11.88 3.25 -11.71
N GLU A 39 -11.20 2.20 -12.14
CA GLU A 39 -10.74 1.13 -11.26
C GLU A 39 -9.29 1.39 -10.81
N PRO A 40 -9.03 1.66 -9.51
CA PRO A 40 -7.68 1.89 -9.01
C PRO A 40 -6.82 0.64 -9.17
N SER A 41 -5.70 0.77 -9.87
CA SER A 41 -4.69 -0.26 -10.02
C SER A 41 -3.88 -0.45 -8.74
N GLY A 42 -3.93 -1.63 -8.09
CA GLY A 42 -2.87 -2.22 -7.25
C GLY A 42 -2.10 -1.33 -6.26
N THR A 43 -2.69 -0.23 -5.77
CA THR A 43 -2.02 0.79 -4.94
C THR A 43 -2.34 0.59 -3.45
N TRP A 44 -3.43 -0.10 -3.13
CA TRP A 44 -3.84 -0.28 -1.74
C TRP A 44 -2.93 -1.27 -1.00
N MET A 45 -2.70 -0.96 0.27
CA MET A 45 -1.97 -1.85 1.16
C MET A 45 -2.78 -3.11 1.42
N THR A 46 -2.07 -4.24 1.54
CA THR A 46 -2.70 -5.51 1.88
C THR A 46 -3.21 -5.50 3.32
N PRO A 47 -4.42 -6.01 3.57
CA PRO A 47 -5.05 -5.95 4.89
C PRO A 47 -4.38 -6.86 5.92
N VAL A 48 -3.76 -7.96 5.48
CA VAL A 48 -2.92 -8.79 6.35
C VAL A 48 -1.54 -8.95 5.74
N PRO A 49 -0.51 -9.10 6.58
CA PRO A 49 0.83 -9.32 6.10
C PRO A 49 0.92 -10.59 5.23
N GLY A 50 1.60 -10.51 4.09
CA GLY A 50 1.83 -11.69 3.25
C GLY A 50 0.53 -12.21 2.68
N PHE A 51 -0.18 -11.31 2.01
CA PHE A 51 -1.52 -11.50 1.47
C PHE A 51 -1.61 -12.75 0.61
N GLU A 52 -2.08 -13.83 1.22
CA GLU A 52 -2.18 -15.15 0.62
C GLU A 52 -3.65 -15.48 0.49
N VAL A 53 -4.15 -15.42 -0.74
CA VAL A 53 -5.54 -15.75 -1.04
C VAL A 53 -5.69 -17.27 -1.03
N ILE A 54 -6.42 -17.79 -0.05
CA ILE A 54 -6.73 -19.22 0.08
C ILE A 54 -8.09 -19.58 -0.53
N ARG A 55 -8.93 -18.58 -0.75
CA ARG A 55 -10.16 -18.72 -1.54
C ARG A 55 -10.38 -17.49 -2.40
N GLY A 56 -10.41 -17.69 -3.72
CA GLY A 56 -10.55 -16.63 -4.71
C GLY A 56 -11.97 -16.07 -4.82
N PHE A 57 -12.08 -14.91 -5.44
CA PHE A 57 -13.34 -14.24 -5.75
C PHE A 57 -14.13 -15.03 -6.79
N ASP A 58 -15.42 -15.25 -6.51
CA ASP A 58 -16.35 -16.00 -7.35
C ASP A 58 -17.70 -15.27 -7.33
N LYS A 59 -17.86 -14.29 -8.22
CA LYS A 59 -19.03 -13.39 -8.20
C LYS A 59 -20.26 -14.12 -8.75
N PRO A 60 -21.33 -14.25 -7.95
CA PRO A 60 -22.60 -14.74 -8.47
C PRO A 60 -23.37 -13.66 -9.22
N ASP A 61 -24.22 -14.05 -10.17
CA ASP A 61 -25.10 -13.16 -10.93
C ASP A 61 -25.98 -12.30 -10.01
N LYS A 62 -26.39 -12.85 -8.87
CA LYS A 62 -27.13 -12.14 -7.83
C LYS A 62 -26.43 -12.21 -6.47
N ASN A 63 -26.50 -11.11 -5.72
CA ASN A 63 -25.92 -10.98 -4.38
C ASN A 63 -26.48 -11.94 -3.31
N TRP A 64 -27.53 -12.71 -3.60
CA TRP A 64 -28.12 -13.71 -2.70
C TRP A 64 -27.89 -15.17 -3.15
N GLN A 65 -27.32 -15.41 -4.32
CA GLN A 65 -27.04 -16.76 -4.81
C GLN A 65 -25.80 -17.40 -4.15
N SER A 66 -25.48 -18.65 -4.46
CA SER A 66 -24.21 -19.24 -4.03
C SER A 66 -23.03 -18.58 -4.75
N GLY A 67 -21.94 -18.31 -4.05
CA GLY A 67 -20.73 -17.68 -4.59
C GLY A 67 -19.87 -17.05 -3.50
N HIS A 68 -18.79 -16.39 -3.90
CA HIS A 68 -17.81 -15.78 -3.02
C HIS A 68 -17.57 -14.30 -3.38
N ARG A 69 -18.22 -13.40 -2.62
CA ARG A 69 -18.28 -11.94 -2.86
C ARG A 69 -17.06 -11.16 -2.36
N GLY A 70 -15.95 -11.87 -2.22
CA GLY A 70 -14.71 -11.36 -1.70
C GLY A 70 -13.61 -12.38 -1.90
N VAL A 71 -12.51 -12.23 -1.18
CA VAL A 71 -11.46 -13.25 -1.08
C VAL A 71 -11.25 -13.61 0.37
N ASP A 72 -10.88 -14.87 0.62
CA ASP A 72 -10.43 -15.30 1.93
C ASP A 72 -8.92 -15.28 1.92
N VAL A 73 -8.36 -14.55 2.87
CA VAL A 73 -6.93 -14.34 3.01
C VAL A 73 -6.47 -15.07 4.26
N LEU A 74 -5.43 -15.89 4.13
CA LEU A 74 -4.87 -16.62 5.27
C LEU A 74 -4.42 -15.65 6.36
N ALA A 75 -5.01 -15.78 7.54
CA ALA A 75 -4.70 -14.98 8.71
C ALA A 75 -5.13 -15.73 9.96
N LEU A 76 -4.24 -15.87 10.93
CA LEU A 76 -4.54 -16.57 12.18
C LEU A 76 -5.35 -15.67 13.14
N PRO A 77 -6.16 -16.26 14.04
CA PRO A 77 -6.83 -15.49 15.08
C PRO A 77 -5.86 -14.62 15.89
N GLY A 78 -6.27 -13.39 16.18
CA GLY A 78 -5.47 -12.38 16.86
C GLY A 78 -4.52 -11.59 15.95
N GLU A 79 -4.30 -12.02 14.69
CA GLU A 79 -3.52 -11.23 13.74
C GLU A 79 -4.19 -9.87 13.47
N PRO A 80 -3.42 -8.78 13.38
CA PRO A 80 -4.00 -7.48 13.09
C PRO A 80 -4.41 -7.34 11.62
N VAL A 81 -5.50 -6.61 11.41
CA VAL A 81 -6.00 -6.21 10.08
C VAL A 81 -5.74 -4.72 9.87
N ARG A 82 -5.22 -4.39 8.69
CA ARG A 82 -4.63 -3.10 8.34
C ARG A 82 -5.49 -2.33 7.37
N ALA A 83 -5.54 -1.02 7.58
CA ALA A 83 -6.20 -0.09 6.69
C ALA A 83 -5.50 -0.06 5.32
N PRO A 84 -6.24 -0.19 4.20
CA PRO A 84 -5.65 -0.30 2.88
C PRO A 84 -5.21 1.04 2.28
N GLY A 85 -5.75 2.14 2.81
CA GLY A 85 -5.49 3.51 2.38
C GLY A 85 -6.03 4.52 3.38
N PHE A 86 -5.94 5.82 3.04
CA PHE A 86 -6.63 6.88 3.77
C PHE A 86 -8.14 6.73 3.64
N GLY A 87 -8.88 6.97 4.73
CA GLY A 87 -10.30 6.69 4.74
C GLY A 87 -11.00 6.96 6.06
N VAL A 88 -12.22 6.44 6.18
CA VAL A 88 -13.04 6.51 7.41
C VAL A 88 -13.72 5.17 7.69
N VAL A 89 -13.94 4.86 8.96
CA VAL A 89 -14.70 3.67 9.38
C VAL A 89 -16.18 3.87 9.06
N ARG A 90 -16.75 2.94 8.30
CA ARG A 90 -18.17 2.96 7.89
C ARG A 90 -19.06 2.15 8.83
N PHE A 91 -18.55 1.02 9.34
CA PHE A 91 -19.30 0.12 10.20
C PHE A 91 -18.36 -0.75 11.04
N VAL A 92 -18.74 -1.01 12.30
CA VAL A 92 -18.20 -2.05 13.18
C VAL A 92 -19.38 -2.68 13.92
N GLY A 93 -19.50 -4.00 13.90
CA GLY A 93 -20.60 -4.70 14.56
C GLY A 93 -20.72 -6.16 14.14
N VAL A 94 -21.82 -6.81 14.51
CA VAL A 94 -22.07 -8.23 14.19
C VAL A 94 -23.05 -8.36 13.02
N VAL A 95 -22.69 -9.15 12.00
CA VAL A 95 -23.53 -9.48 10.86
C VAL A 95 -23.61 -11.01 10.75
N ALA A 96 -24.83 -11.56 10.70
CA ALA A 96 -25.07 -13.01 10.63
C ALA A 96 -24.27 -13.82 11.69
N GLY A 97 -24.15 -13.26 12.91
CA GLY A 97 -23.44 -13.90 14.03
C GLY A 97 -21.92 -13.77 14.00
N LYS A 98 -21.33 -13.02 13.05
CA LYS A 98 -19.89 -12.82 12.95
C LYS A 98 -19.52 -11.35 13.11
N PRO A 99 -18.37 -11.03 13.75
CA PRO A 99 -17.91 -9.66 13.86
C PRO A 99 -17.36 -9.16 12.51
N VAL A 100 -17.82 -8.00 12.09
CA VAL A 100 -17.57 -7.40 10.78
C VAL A 100 -17.19 -5.93 10.94
N MET A 101 -16.18 -5.51 10.18
CA MET A 101 -15.81 -4.11 10.01
C MET A 101 -15.90 -3.72 8.53
N SER A 102 -16.25 -2.46 8.23
CA SER A 102 -16.04 -1.89 6.90
C SER A 102 -15.57 -0.44 6.95
N VAL A 103 -14.79 -0.05 5.95
CA VAL A 103 -14.15 1.26 5.83
C VAL A 103 -14.35 1.83 4.43
N GLU A 104 -14.42 3.14 4.32
CA GLU A 104 -14.42 3.84 3.03
C GLU A 104 -12.99 4.28 2.70
N VAL A 105 -12.50 3.91 1.51
CA VAL A 105 -11.20 4.32 0.98
C VAL A 105 -11.39 4.80 -0.46
N GLY A 106 -11.15 6.09 -0.71
CA GLY A 106 -11.51 6.73 -1.96
C GLY A 106 -13.00 6.59 -2.29
N ASN A 107 -13.32 6.06 -3.47
CA ASN A 107 -14.70 5.80 -3.90
C ASN A 107 -15.22 4.38 -3.58
N HIS A 108 -14.53 3.65 -2.71
CA HIS A 108 -14.85 2.26 -2.43
C HIS A 108 -15.12 2.04 -0.95
N VAL A 109 -15.89 0.99 -0.66
CA VAL A 109 -16.02 0.39 0.66
C VAL A 109 -15.26 -0.93 0.66
N VAL A 110 -14.49 -1.17 1.71
CA VAL A 110 -13.80 -2.44 1.96
C VAL A 110 -14.35 -3.05 3.25
N SER A 111 -14.77 -4.32 3.22
CA SER A 111 -15.28 -5.05 4.39
C SER A 111 -14.37 -6.19 4.81
N TYR A 112 -14.41 -6.53 6.10
CA TYR A 112 -13.59 -7.55 6.74
C TYR A 112 -14.45 -8.41 7.67
N GLU A 113 -14.35 -9.73 7.56
CA GLU A 113 -15.04 -10.73 8.40
C GLU A 113 -14.10 -11.95 8.59
N SER A 114 -13.96 -12.58 9.73
CA SER A 114 -14.45 -12.20 11.04
C SER A 114 -13.38 -11.38 11.77
N VAL A 115 -13.67 -10.12 12.13
CA VAL A 115 -12.69 -9.23 12.78
C VAL A 115 -13.30 -8.42 13.93
N ASP A 116 -12.55 -8.30 15.02
CA ASP A 116 -12.89 -7.48 16.19
C ASP A 116 -12.16 -6.13 16.12
N SER A 117 -12.87 -5.03 16.38
CA SER A 117 -12.33 -3.67 16.35
C SER A 117 -12.84 -2.84 17.52
N ASP A 118 -11.96 -2.04 18.10
CA ASP A 118 -12.30 -1.02 19.11
C ASP A 118 -12.71 0.33 18.47
N LEU A 119 -12.51 0.47 17.14
CA LEU A 119 -12.88 1.67 16.39
C LEU A 119 -14.40 1.76 16.24
N LYS A 120 -14.86 2.97 15.94
CA LYS A 120 -16.28 3.29 15.76
C LYS A 120 -16.50 3.92 14.41
N LYS A 121 -17.74 3.84 13.93
CA LYS A 121 -18.16 4.53 12.70
C LYS A 121 -17.79 6.02 12.78
N GLY A 122 -17.14 6.53 11.74
CA GLY A 122 -16.68 7.91 11.64
C GLY A 122 -15.19 8.10 11.95
N ASP A 123 -14.53 7.14 12.61
CA ASP A 123 -13.10 7.26 12.90
C ASP A 123 -12.27 7.30 11.61
N GLU A 124 -11.26 8.17 11.56
CA GLU A 124 -10.34 8.25 10.43
C GLU A 124 -9.35 7.07 10.43
N ILE A 125 -8.99 6.61 9.24
CA ILE A 125 -7.95 5.58 9.03
C ILE A 125 -6.89 6.09 8.06
N THR A 126 -5.66 5.64 8.27
CA THR A 126 -4.51 5.94 7.41
C THR A 126 -3.91 4.64 6.87
N PRO A 127 -3.25 4.65 5.69
CA PRO A 127 -2.67 3.45 5.11
C PRO A 127 -1.76 2.74 6.11
N GLY A 128 -2.01 1.45 6.31
CA GLY A 128 -1.25 0.63 7.24
C GLY A 128 -1.88 0.56 8.64
N MET A 129 -2.63 1.55 9.12
CA MET A 129 -3.19 1.56 10.48
C MET A 129 -3.82 0.22 10.92
N HIS A 130 -3.49 -0.26 12.13
CA HIS A 130 -4.18 -1.40 12.76
C HIS A 130 -5.61 -1.01 13.14
N MET A 131 -6.56 -1.48 12.35
CA MET A 131 -7.97 -1.12 12.49
C MET A 131 -8.79 -2.22 13.16
N ALA A 132 -8.36 -3.48 13.10
CA ALA A 132 -9.05 -4.61 13.72
C ALA A 132 -8.08 -5.77 14.00
N LYS A 133 -8.57 -6.85 14.62
CA LYS A 133 -7.88 -8.14 14.79
C LYS A 133 -8.76 -9.27 14.25
N VAL A 134 -8.16 -10.29 13.64
CA VAL A 134 -8.88 -11.49 13.22
C VAL A 134 -9.50 -12.16 14.43
N SER A 135 -10.82 -12.38 14.41
CA SER A 135 -11.55 -12.94 15.53
C SER A 135 -11.46 -14.47 15.55
N SER A 136 -11.84 -15.06 16.68
CA SER A 136 -12.07 -16.50 16.80
C SER A 136 -13.52 -16.75 17.28
N PRO A 137 -14.25 -17.71 16.69
CA PRO A 137 -13.85 -18.54 15.55
C PRO A 137 -13.84 -17.73 14.25
N SER A 138 -12.91 -18.07 13.35
CA SER A 138 -12.96 -17.60 11.96
C SER A 138 -13.90 -18.47 11.13
N HIS A 139 -14.33 -18.04 9.94
CA HIS A 139 -15.12 -18.90 9.06
C HIS A 139 -14.30 -19.95 8.31
N CYS A 140 -12.96 -19.87 8.37
CA CYS A 140 -12.04 -20.89 7.85
C CYS A 140 -11.50 -21.79 8.98
N PRO A 141 -11.30 -23.11 8.74
CA PRO A 141 -10.73 -24.02 9.74
C PRO A 141 -9.32 -23.65 10.23
N GLN A 142 -8.50 -23.05 9.37
CA GLN A 142 -7.12 -22.65 9.68
C GLN A 142 -6.98 -21.22 10.21
N GLY A 143 -8.07 -20.43 10.21
CA GLY A 143 -8.02 -18.97 10.36
C GLY A 143 -7.97 -18.25 9.01
N CYS A 144 -8.84 -17.28 8.79
CA CYS A 144 -8.75 -16.36 7.66
C CYS A 144 -9.52 -15.06 7.92
N VAL A 145 -9.29 -14.07 7.06
CA VAL A 145 -10.17 -12.90 6.92
C VAL A 145 -10.76 -12.89 5.50
N HIS A 146 -12.07 -12.84 5.43
CA HIS A 146 -12.85 -12.53 4.25
C HIS A 146 -12.79 -11.02 3.99
N VAL A 147 -12.38 -10.64 2.78
CA VAL A 147 -12.27 -9.26 2.35
C VAL A 147 -13.21 -9.01 1.17
N GLY A 148 -14.11 -8.05 1.29
CA GLY A 148 -15.02 -7.65 0.22
C GLY A 148 -14.76 -6.21 -0.22
N VAL A 149 -15.00 -5.87 -1.49
CA VAL A 149 -14.86 -4.51 -2.03
C VAL A 149 -16.07 -4.18 -2.90
N TRP A 150 -16.62 -2.97 -2.76
CA TRP A 150 -17.64 -2.43 -3.66
C TRP A 150 -17.55 -0.90 -3.76
N ARG A 151 -18.12 -0.30 -4.82
CA ARG A 151 -18.20 1.16 -4.96
C ARG A 151 -19.25 1.75 -4.01
N LYS A 152 -18.92 2.86 -3.35
CA LYS A 152 -19.76 3.45 -2.30
C LYS A 152 -20.94 4.28 -2.82
N ASP A 153 -20.85 4.74 -4.06
CA ASP A 153 -21.75 5.68 -4.73
C ASP A 153 -22.90 5.00 -5.49
N ARG A 154 -22.99 3.66 -5.43
CA ARG A 154 -23.98 2.89 -6.18
C ARG A 154 -24.49 1.67 -5.40
N ALA A 155 -25.50 1.00 -5.97
CA ALA A 155 -25.98 -0.28 -5.45
C ALA A 155 -24.79 -1.23 -5.24
N LYS A 156 -24.79 -1.93 -4.09
CA LYS A 156 -23.69 -2.80 -3.69
C LYS A 156 -23.45 -3.85 -4.78
N ASP A 157 -22.34 -3.71 -5.47
CA ASP A 157 -21.88 -4.65 -6.48
C ASP A 157 -20.43 -5.00 -6.19
N TYR A 158 -20.19 -6.25 -5.82
CA TYR A 158 -18.86 -6.67 -5.36
C TYR A 158 -17.88 -6.73 -6.52
N LEU A 159 -16.67 -6.24 -6.24
CA LEU A 159 -15.51 -6.23 -7.12
C LEU A 159 -14.45 -7.19 -6.59
N ASN A 160 -13.59 -7.71 -7.47
CA ASN A 160 -12.51 -8.62 -7.07
C ASN A 160 -11.48 -7.85 -6.22
N PRO A 161 -11.36 -8.12 -4.90
CA PRO A 161 -10.48 -7.37 -4.01
C PRO A 161 -9.00 -7.44 -4.40
N VAL A 162 -8.56 -8.53 -5.05
CA VAL A 162 -7.16 -8.74 -5.44
C VAL A 162 -6.65 -7.65 -6.39
N ASN A 163 -7.54 -7.05 -7.19
CA ASN A 163 -7.16 -6.00 -8.15
C ASN A 163 -6.77 -4.68 -7.48
N PHE A 164 -7.25 -4.45 -6.26
CA PHE A 164 -7.03 -3.22 -5.53
C PHE A 164 -5.77 -3.27 -4.69
N PHE A 165 -5.50 -4.45 -4.11
CA PHE A 165 -4.34 -4.64 -3.26
C PHE A 165 -3.09 -4.83 -4.10
N SER A 166 -2.04 -4.10 -3.76
CA SER A 166 -0.72 -4.38 -4.32
C SER A 166 -0.36 -5.82 -3.99
N SER A 167 0.09 -6.61 -4.97
CA SER A 167 0.57 -8.00 -4.80
C SER A 167 1.89 -8.08 -4.02
N GLY A 168 2.15 -7.11 -3.14
CA GLY A 168 3.27 -7.05 -2.24
C GLY A 168 3.31 -8.30 -1.37
N ALA A 169 4.09 -9.28 -1.81
CA ALA A 169 4.74 -10.21 -0.93
C ALA A 169 5.72 -9.41 -0.07
N SER A 170 5.22 -8.79 1.00
CA SER A 170 5.96 -8.55 2.24
C SER A 170 5.00 -8.16 3.36
N ILE A 171 5.41 -8.56 4.55
CA ILE A 171 4.62 -8.61 5.78
C ILE A 171 4.97 -7.38 6.60
N LEU A 172 3.98 -6.69 7.17
CA LEU A 172 4.12 -5.52 8.04
C LEU A 172 3.22 -5.58 9.28
N LEU A 173 3.75 -5.25 10.46
CA LEU A 173 2.94 -4.92 11.65
C LEU A 173 2.98 -3.41 12.02
N PRO A 174 1.81 -2.74 12.08
CA PRO A 174 1.58 -1.37 12.59
C PRO A 174 1.49 -1.09 14.13
N GLU A 175 1.36 0.20 14.44
CA GLU A 175 1.85 0.96 15.61
C GLU A 175 1.07 0.93 16.95
N ALA A 176 -0.17 0.42 16.97
CA ALA A 176 -1.16 0.76 18.01
C ALA A 176 -0.99 0.09 19.40
N GLN A 177 0.17 -0.50 19.71
CA GLN A 177 0.52 -0.95 21.07
C GLN A 177 1.66 -0.14 21.70
N ALA A 178 1.96 1.05 21.17
CA ALA A 178 3.00 1.93 21.70
C ALA A 178 2.63 2.47 23.10
N PRO A 179 3.44 2.19 24.15
CA PRO A 179 3.27 2.79 25.46
C PRO A 179 3.65 4.28 25.45
N LYS A 180 3.12 5.04 26.42
CA LYS A 180 3.29 6.50 26.54
C LYS A 180 4.77 6.93 26.46
N PRO A 181 5.11 8.06 25.78
CA PRO A 181 6.48 8.53 25.65
C PRO A 181 7.12 8.81 27.01
N LEU A 182 8.38 8.41 27.20
CA LEU A 182 9.20 8.90 28.30
C LEU A 182 9.60 10.36 28.02
N ALA A 183 9.79 11.12 29.09
CA ALA A 183 10.24 12.50 29.02
C ALA A 183 11.59 12.62 28.29
N VAL A 184 11.80 13.75 27.62
CA VAL A 184 12.93 14.02 26.71
C VAL A 184 14.30 13.84 27.38
N ASP A 185 14.36 13.98 28.71
CA ASP A 185 15.54 13.83 29.56
C ASP A 185 15.92 12.37 29.85
N GLN A 186 15.07 11.40 29.49
CA GLN A 186 15.30 9.96 29.69
C GLN A 186 15.61 9.17 28.40
N GLN A 187 15.75 9.83 27.24
CA GLN A 187 16.14 9.14 26.01
C GLN A 187 17.63 8.74 26.04
N PRO A 188 17.98 7.45 25.85
CA PRO A 188 19.38 7.03 25.85
C PRO A 188 20.10 7.57 24.61
N SER A 189 21.04 8.50 24.81
CA SER A 189 21.96 8.93 23.76
C SER A 189 22.91 7.77 23.42
N TYR A 190 22.77 7.18 22.24
CA TYR A 190 23.72 6.18 21.78
C TYR A 190 25.07 6.86 21.45
N LYS A 191 26.10 6.53 22.24
CA LYS A 191 27.51 6.79 21.95
C LYS A 191 28.20 5.44 21.74
N GLY A 192 28.20 4.90 20.51
CA GLY A 192 28.84 3.60 20.27
C GLY A 192 29.32 3.37 18.83
N LYS A 193 30.59 2.97 18.70
CA LYS A 193 31.26 2.56 17.46
C LYS A 193 30.93 1.08 17.09
N GLY A 194 29.67 0.76 16.81
CA GLY A 194 29.25 -0.58 16.39
C GLY A 194 29.02 -0.64 14.88
N LYS A 195 29.69 -1.53 14.15
CA LYS A 195 29.41 -1.79 12.73
C LYS A 195 28.19 -2.71 12.59
N GLY A 196 27.22 -2.31 11.78
CA GLY A 196 26.25 -3.22 11.14
C GLY A 196 25.13 -3.81 11.99
N ALA A 197 24.30 -4.60 11.29
CA ALA A 197 23.18 -5.35 11.83
C ALA A 197 23.62 -6.33 12.93
N GLY A 198 22.90 -6.35 14.06
CA GLY A 198 23.21 -7.27 15.16
C GLY A 198 22.63 -6.85 16.52
N PRO A 199 22.97 -7.61 17.59
CA PRO A 199 22.51 -7.33 18.94
C PRO A 199 22.90 -5.94 19.43
N TRP A 200 21.99 -5.28 20.15
CA TRP A 200 22.24 -4.00 20.80
C TRP A 200 21.37 -3.83 22.05
N GLY A 201 21.78 -2.92 22.94
CA GLY A 201 20.99 -2.54 24.11
C GLY A 201 20.73 -3.66 25.13
N GLY A 202 21.46 -4.78 25.07
CA GLY A 202 21.20 -5.96 25.91
C GLY A 202 19.88 -6.68 25.59
N HIS A 203 19.25 -6.36 24.45
CA HIS A 203 17.99 -6.95 24.05
C HIS A 203 18.18 -8.29 23.34
N GLN A 204 17.09 -9.06 23.25
CA GLN A 204 17.00 -10.24 22.40
C GLN A 204 16.32 -9.87 21.08
N ASN A 205 16.68 -10.56 20.01
CA ASN A 205 16.12 -10.33 18.68
C ASN A 205 14.59 -10.51 18.68
N GLY A 206 13.87 -9.50 18.20
CA GLY A 206 12.41 -9.46 18.20
C GLY A 206 11.79 -9.22 19.58
N ARG A 207 12.60 -8.89 20.59
CA ARG A 207 12.17 -8.54 21.96
C ARG A 207 12.78 -7.23 22.44
N ILE A 208 12.87 -6.25 21.54
CA ILE A 208 13.23 -4.87 21.86
C ILE A 208 11.94 -4.11 22.23
N PRO A 209 11.88 -3.46 23.40
CA PRO A 209 10.72 -2.67 23.78
C PRO A 209 10.64 -1.41 22.92
N ALA A 210 9.43 -0.98 22.56
CA ALA A 210 9.22 0.20 21.71
C ALA A 210 9.91 1.46 22.24
N VAL A 211 9.99 1.62 23.58
CA VAL A 211 10.65 2.76 24.23
C VAL A 211 12.16 2.85 23.97
N ALA A 212 12.79 1.75 23.54
CA ALA A 212 14.20 1.71 23.16
C ALA A 212 14.44 2.03 21.68
N MET A 213 13.37 2.14 20.88
CA MET A 213 13.40 2.40 19.44
C MET A 213 12.85 3.80 19.12
N CYS A 214 13.06 4.23 17.89
CA CYS A 214 12.52 5.49 17.38
C CYS A 214 11.57 5.26 16.22
N ALA A 215 10.51 6.07 16.16
CA ALA A 215 9.62 6.14 15.02
C ALA A 215 10.35 6.71 13.81
N VAL A 216 9.98 6.22 12.63
CA VAL A 216 10.46 6.73 11.33
C VAL A 216 9.53 7.85 10.88
N LYS A 217 9.99 9.10 10.89
CA LYS A 217 9.10 10.26 10.65
C LYS A 217 8.53 10.28 9.24
N SER A 218 9.31 9.81 8.28
CA SER A 218 8.93 9.73 6.87
C SER A 218 8.03 8.53 6.56
N ALA A 219 7.82 7.62 7.51
CA ALA A 219 6.98 6.44 7.37
C ALA A 219 6.27 6.13 8.71
N PRO A 220 5.15 6.82 9.01
CA PRO A 220 4.34 6.55 10.20
C PRO A 220 3.94 5.08 10.26
N GLY A 221 3.95 4.47 11.44
CA GLY A 221 3.72 3.03 11.62
C GLY A 221 4.99 2.24 11.91
N HIS A 222 6.16 2.81 11.62
CA HIS A 222 7.43 2.08 11.58
C HIS A 222 8.39 2.52 12.68
N MET A 223 9.07 1.53 13.24
CA MET A 223 10.07 1.71 14.29
C MET A 223 11.39 1.08 13.88
N LEU A 224 12.48 1.78 14.17
CA LEU A 224 13.84 1.30 13.95
C LEU A 224 14.72 1.66 15.16
N ARG A 225 15.93 1.12 15.22
CA ARG A 225 16.98 1.68 16.09
C ARG A 225 17.15 3.16 15.75
N CYS A 226 17.38 4.00 16.75
CA CYS A 226 17.25 5.46 16.57
C CYS A 226 18.22 6.08 15.56
N ASP A 227 19.42 5.54 15.43
CA ASP A 227 20.38 5.90 14.38
C ASP A 227 19.88 5.50 12.99
N ALA A 228 19.38 4.28 12.84
CA ALA A 228 18.78 3.78 11.60
C ALA A 228 17.54 4.60 11.20
N ALA A 229 16.66 4.93 12.15
CA ALA A 229 15.47 5.75 11.91
C ALA A 229 15.83 7.13 11.33
N ARG A 230 16.79 7.83 11.97
CA ARG A 230 17.27 9.14 11.50
C ARG A 230 17.89 9.04 10.11
N ALA A 231 18.77 8.06 9.91
CA ALA A 231 19.42 7.86 8.62
C ALA A 231 18.41 7.51 7.52
N PHE A 232 17.36 6.76 7.84
CA PHE A 232 16.27 6.47 6.91
C PHE A 232 15.45 7.71 6.56
N ASP A 233 15.17 8.59 7.53
CA ASP A 233 14.45 9.84 7.28
C ASP A 233 15.23 10.77 6.35
N GLU A 234 16.56 10.84 6.50
CA GLU A 234 17.45 11.58 5.60
C GLU A 234 17.46 10.97 4.19
N LEU A 235 17.56 9.64 4.09
CA LEU A 235 17.47 8.91 2.83
C LEU A 235 16.11 9.13 2.13
N SER A 236 15.03 9.08 2.89
CA SER A 236 13.66 9.26 2.40
C SER A 236 13.41 10.69 1.94
N ALA A 237 14.00 11.69 2.60
CA ALA A 237 13.98 13.07 2.15
C ALA A 237 14.70 13.26 0.80
N ALA A 238 15.87 12.64 0.63
CA ALA A 238 16.60 12.67 -0.65
C ALA A 238 15.84 11.93 -1.76
N PHE A 239 15.21 10.79 -1.44
CA PHE A 239 14.35 10.07 -2.38
C PHE A 239 13.13 10.91 -2.79
N LYS A 240 12.51 11.62 -1.83
CA LYS A 240 11.40 12.54 -2.10
C LYS A 240 11.81 13.69 -3.01
N ALA A 241 13.01 14.23 -2.85
CA ALA A 241 13.53 15.26 -3.75
C ALA A 241 13.68 14.73 -5.19
N GLN A 242 14.00 13.45 -5.36
CA GLN A 242 14.14 12.82 -6.68
C GLN A 242 12.81 12.41 -7.33
N PHE A 243 11.88 11.85 -6.55
CA PHE A 243 10.68 11.17 -7.07
C PHE A 243 9.36 11.80 -6.63
N GLY A 244 9.39 12.93 -5.92
CA GLY A 244 8.21 13.69 -5.48
C GLY A 244 7.44 13.08 -4.30
N ARG A 245 7.84 11.91 -3.79
CA ARG A 245 7.19 11.19 -2.69
C ARG A 245 8.21 10.53 -1.76
N PRO A 246 7.92 10.38 -0.46
CA PRO A 246 8.81 9.64 0.45
C PRO A 246 8.93 8.16 0.04
N ILE A 247 9.93 7.48 0.58
CA ILE A 247 10.07 6.04 0.44
C ILE A 247 8.87 5.35 1.09
N SER A 248 8.25 4.42 0.37
CA SER A 248 7.19 3.56 0.91
C SER A 248 7.84 2.43 1.70
N VAL A 249 7.52 2.35 3.00
CA VAL A 249 7.97 1.27 3.88
C VAL A 249 6.89 0.20 3.99
N THR A 250 7.30 -1.05 3.80
CA THR A 250 6.53 -2.28 3.86
C THR A 250 7.14 -3.33 4.80
N ASP A 251 8.23 -3.06 5.53
CA ASP A 251 8.61 -3.69 6.82
C ASP A 251 9.69 -2.92 7.54
N SER A 252 9.72 -3.07 8.86
CA SER A 252 10.66 -2.39 9.76
C SER A 252 10.97 -3.33 10.93
N TYR A 253 10.81 -2.90 12.18
CA TYR A 253 10.98 -3.80 13.32
C TYR A 253 9.96 -4.96 13.33
N ARG A 254 10.46 -6.19 13.58
CA ARG A 254 9.65 -7.42 13.63
C ARG A 254 9.85 -8.19 14.94
N THR A 255 8.78 -8.35 15.72
CA THR A 255 8.82 -9.06 17.00
C THR A 255 9.10 -10.55 16.84
N TYR A 256 9.48 -11.21 17.94
CA TYR A 256 9.77 -12.63 17.95
C TYR A 256 8.54 -13.46 17.55
N GLU A 257 7.37 -13.12 18.09
CA GLU A 257 6.10 -13.80 17.84
C GLU A 257 5.71 -13.70 16.36
N GLN A 258 5.91 -12.53 15.77
CA GLN A 258 5.71 -12.32 14.33
C GLN A 258 6.66 -13.21 13.52
N GLN A 259 7.95 -13.28 13.90
CA GLN A 259 8.90 -14.17 13.23
C GLN A 259 8.47 -15.64 13.31
N VAL A 260 7.90 -16.10 14.43
CA VAL A 260 7.36 -17.48 14.57
C VAL A 260 6.21 -17.71 13.59
N ILE A 261 5.25 -16.79 13.52
CA ILE A 261 4.11 -16.86 12.58
C ILE A 261 4.63 -16.90 11.14
N LEU A 262 5.57 -16.02 10.79
CA LEU A 262 6.19 -15.99 9.47
C LEU A 262 6.89 -17.28 9.13
N LYS A 263 7.62 -17.85 10.08
CA LYS A 263 8.34 -19.10 9.86
C LYS A 263 7.38 -20.23 9.57
N LYS A 264 6.27 -20.29 10.30
CA LYS A 264 5.21 -21.28 10.09
C LYS A 264 4.57 -21.15 8.70
N ARG A 265 4.31 -19.93 8.25
CA ARG A 265 3.65 -19.65 6.95
C ARG A 265 4.59 -19.81 5.75
N LYS A 266 5.81 -19.28 5.84
CA LYS A 266 6.73 -19.11 4.71
C LYS A 266 7.89 -20.12 4.68
N GLY A 267 8.05 -20.95 5.71
CA GLY A 267 9.08 -21.97 5.76
C GLY A 267 10.48 -21.40 5.53
N ARG A 268 11.17 -21.85 4.47
CA ARG A 268 12.55 -21.42 4.15
C ARG A 268 12.67 -19.94 3.72
N MET A 269 11.58 -19.32 3.27
CA MET A 269 11.53 -17.91 2.83
C MET A 269 11.47 -16.92 4.01
N ALA A 270 11.40 -17.42 5.25
CA ALA A 270 11.48 -16.59 6.45
C ALA A 270 12.70 -16.99 7.29
N ALA A 271 13.38 -15.99 7.86
CA ALA A 271 14.43 -16.21 8.83
C ALA A 271 13.94 -17.08 9.99
N THR A 272 14.84 -17.90 10.54
CA THR A 272 14.56 -18.59 11.80
C THR A 272 14.26 -17.55 12.88
N PRO A 273 13.19 -17.71 13.67
CA PRO A 273 12.85 -16.76 14.74
C PRO A 273 14.03 -16.46 15.66
N GLY A 274 14.21 -15.19 15.99
CA GLY A 274 15.34 -14.69 16.77
C GLY A 274 16.61 -14.40 15.95
N ARG A 275 16.57 -14.50 14.60
CA ARG A 275 17.74 -14.23 13.74
C ARG A 275 17.51 -13.15 12.68
N SER A 276 16.32 -12.57 12.59
CA SER A 276 16.00 -11.59 11.54
C SER A 276 16.59 -10.21 11.86
N ASN A 277 17.18 -9.52 10.89
CA ASN A 277 17.64 -8.13 11.08
C ASN A 277 16.49 -7.14 11.36
N HIS A 278 15.27 -7.46 10.91
CA HIS A 278 14.06 -6.77 11.36
C HIS A 278 13.86 -6.88 12.88
N GLY A 279 14.20 -8.02 13.49
CA GLY A 279 14.15 -8.19 14.94
C GLY A 279 15.20 -7.38 15.72
N TRP A 280 16.12 -6.72 15.03
CA TRP A 280 17.02 -5.73 15.63
C TRP A 280 16.60 -4.30 15.32
N GLY A 281 15.54 -4.06 14.54
CA GLY A 281 15.16 -2.71 14.09
C GLY A 281 16.20 -2.09 13.16
N LEU A 282 16.87 -2.93 12.35
CA LEU A 282 17.98 -2.56 11.45
C LEU A 282 17.72 -2.98 10.00
N ALA A 283 16.48 -3.33 9.67
CA ALA A 283 16.10 -3.68 8.32
C ALA A 283 14.74 -3.06 7.98
N VAL A 284 14.57 -2.77 6.70
CA VAL A 284 13.31 -2.33 6.12
C VAL A 284 13.00 -3.12 4.86
N ASP A 285 11.71 -3.41 4.65
CA ASP A 285 11.21 -3.81 3.34
C ASP A 285 10.56 -2.58 2.69
N LEU A 286 10.82 -2.34 1.41
CA LEU A 286 10.45 -1.08 0.73
C LEU A 286 9.59 -1.33 -0.50
N GLY A 287 8.56 -0.50 -0.69
CA GLY A 287 7.61 -0.56 -1.80
C GLY A 287 7.79 0.58 -2.81
N GLY A 288 6.70 0.90 -3.53
CA GLY A 288 6.67 2.05 -4.44
C GLY A 288 7.74 2.00 -5.52
N GLY A 289 7.90 0.85 -6.19
CA GLY A 289 8.88 0.66 -7.26
C GLY A 289 10.22 0.12 -6.79
N ILE A 290 10.64 0.37 -5.54
CA ILE A 290 11.90 -0.18 -4.98
C ILE A 290 11.84 -1.70 -4.87
N ASN A 291 10.67 -2.27 -4.57
CA ASN A 291 10.40 -3.70 -4.47
C ASN A 291 10.52 -4.48 -5.80
N ARG A 292 11.00 -3.87 -6.88
CA ARG A 292 11.16 -4.53 -8.18
C ARG A 292 12.54 -4.22 -8.75
N PHE A 293 13.27 -5.27 -9.12
CA PHE A 293 14.55 -5.10 -9.80
C PHE A 293 14.41 -4.28 -11.08
N GLY A 294 15.38 -3.41 -11.34
CA GLY A 294 15.45 -2.67 -12.60
C GLY A 294 14.48 -1.49 -12.74
N THR A 295 13.72 -1.13 -11.71
CA THR A 295 13.00 0.16 -11.71
C THR A 295 13.97 1.33 -11.51
N ALA A 296 13.52 2.54 -11.85
CA ALA A 296 14.30 3.75 -11.60
C ALA A 296 14.53 3.95 -10.09
N GLU A 297 13.49 3.71 -9.28
CA GLU A 297 13.54 3.83 -7.83
C GLU A 297 14.51 2.83 -7.20
N HIS A 298 14.47 1.55 -7.61
CA HIS A 298 15.39 0.53 -7.10
C HIS A 298 16.85 0.87 -7.46
N ARG A 299 17.13 1.24 -8.71
CA ARG A 299 18.49 1.64 -9.12
C ARG A 299 18.99 2.87 -8.38
N TRP A 300 18.13 3.87 -8.20
CA TRP A 300 18.48 5.08 -7.47
C TRP A 300 18.83 4.76 -6.02
N LEU A 301 18.02 3.91 -5.37
CA LEU A 301 18.28 3.53 -3.98
C LEU A 301 19.57 2.71 -3.85
N ARG A 302 19.88 1.87 -4.85
CA ARG A 302 21.14 1.09 -4.87
C ARG A 302 22.37 1.97 -4.95
N ALA A 303 22.28 3.09 -5.67
CA ALA A 303 23.37 4.03 -5.83
C ALA A 303 23.50 5.03 -4.65
N ASN A 304 22.40 5.32 -3.94
CA ASN A 304 22.37 6.38 -2.94
C ASN A 304 22.22 5.90 -1.50
N GLY A 305 21.58 4.76 -1.25
CA GLY A 305 21.38 4.17 0.07
C GLY A 305 22.65 4.12 0.92
N PRO A 306 23.80 3.64 0.38
CA PRO A 306 25.03 3.51 1.17
C PRO A 306 25.55 4.83 1.75
N LYS A 307 25.22 5.97 1.13
CA LYS A 307 25.59 7.31 1.65
C LYS A 307 24.90 7.64 2.97
N TYR A 308 23.79 6.96 3.25
CA TYR A 308 22.99 7.08 4.47
C TYR A 308 23.09 5.82 5.34
N GLY A 309 24.08 4.96 5.09
CA GLY A 309 24.26 3.72 5.85
C GLY A 309 23.25 2.62 5.55
N TRP A 310 22.47 2.71 4.46
CA TRP A 310 21.52 1.67 4.04
C TRP A 310 22.04 0.88 2.84
N ASP A 311 22.11 -0.44 2.93
CA ASP A 311 22.56 -1.31 1.82
C ASP A 311 21.48 -2.29 1.38
N HIS A 312 21.54 -2.69 0.11
CA HIS A 312 20.84 -3.87 -0.39
C HIS A 312 21.81 -5.05 -0.29
N PRO A 313 21.66 -5.93 0.72
CA PRO A 313 22.70 -6.91 1.03
C PRO A 313 22.89 -7.90 -0.13
N GLY A 314 24.12 -8.39 -0.29
CA GLY A 314 24.51 -9.22 -1.44
C GLY A 314 23.60 -10.44 -1.68
N TRP A 315 23.13 -11.07 -0.61
CA TRP A 315 22.23 -12.23 -0.69
C TRP A 315 20.85 -11.89 -1.26
N ALA A 316 20.38 -10.64 -1.11
CA ALA A 316 19.08 -10.16 -1.54
C ALA A 316 19.07 -9.61 -2.98
N ARG A 317 20.22 -9.52 -3.63
CA ARG A 317 20.34 -8.98 -4.99
C ARG A 317 19.81 -9.96 -6.05
N GLN A 318 19.65 -9.49 -7.29
CA GLN A 318 19.03 -10.27 -8.39
C GLN A 318 19.73 -11.62 -8.69
N GLY A 319 21.02 -11.76 -8.34
CA GLY A 319 21.78 -13.02 -8.42
C GLY A 319 22.17 -13.61 -7.07
N GLY A 320 21.55 -13.14 -5.98
CA GLY A 320 21.83 -13.60 -4.62
C GLY A 320 21.14 -14.93 -4.29
N SER A 321 21.45 -15.48 -3.11
CA SER A 321 20.92 -16.76 -2.65
C SER A 321 19.42 -16.74 -2.32
N LEU A 322 18.87 -15.55 -2.04
CA LEU A 322 17.45 -15.32 -1.85
C LEU A 322 17.11 -13.91 -2.38
N PRO A 323 16.81 -13.77 -3.68
CA PRO A 323 16.56 -12.46 -4.28
C PRO A 323 15.34 -11.75 -3.68
N GLU A 324 15.59 -10.62 -3.02
CA GLU A 324 14.60 -9.80 -2.32
C GLU A 324 14.86 -8.31 -2.64
N PRO A 325 14.34 -7.78 -3.77
CA PRO A 325 14.59 -6.39 -4.19
C PRO A 325 14.05 -5.34 -3.21
N TRP A 326 13.10 -5.75 -2.36
CA TRP A 326 12.47 -4.91 -1.34
C TRP A 326 13.30 -4.81 -0.06
N HIS A 327 14.24 -5.72 0.22
CA HIS A 327 14.88 -5.83 1.54
C HIS A 327 16.16 -4.97 1.63
N TRP A 328 16.25 -4.13 2.65
CA TRP A 328 17.38 -3.23 2.89
C TRP A 328 17.80 -3.24 4.34
N GLU A 329 19.11 -3.18 4.58
CA GLU A 329 19.71 -3.29 5.91
C GLU A 329 20.49 -2.02 6.26
N PHE A 330 20.36 -1.59 7.52
CA PHE A 330 21.16 -0.50 8.07
C PHE A 330 22.51 -1.02 8.56
N MET A 331 23.58 -0.46 8.02
CA MET A 331 24.96 -0.88 8.22
C MET A 331 25.76 0.04 9.15
N GLY A 332 25.25 1.25 9.44
CA GLY A 332 25.92 2.26 10.26
C GLY A 332 26.82 3.20 9.47
#